data_AF-A0AA35T846-F1
#
_entry.id   AF-A0AA35T846-F1
#
_cell.length_a   1.000
_cell.length_b   1.000
_cell.length_c   1.000
_cell.angle_alpha   90.00
_cell.angle_beta   90.00
_cell.angle_gamma   90.00
#
_symmetry.space_group_name_H-M   'P 1'
#
loop_
_entity.id
_entity.type
_entity.pdbx_description
1 polymer ?
#
loop_
_entity_poly.entity_id
_entity_poly.type
_entity_poly.pdbx_seq_one_letter_code
_entity_poly.pdbx_strand_id
1 'polypeptide(L)'
;MLEDEEPLDVVFPQFLEWIRTTREEVSKRTGDQYYTVLASHKAFSFGIPVLLAEIERRQELQTSDLVTENVFFSDTFQYLREVKDDATKNVKKFALGNLYTLFTKKPYQGERALHDVEAMEELFSHRSLAGLLSSMPSRTAEEQLQKWAEQKQKRAIKAELNNNLVGLDIKKHQIDRLAELDLFYPKLCKIRTKFTNDEEFQKELRQRGVHSKKLREKLTRIQLKGE
;
A
#
# COMPACT_ATOMS: atom_id res chain seq x y z
N MET A 1 -0.64 -5.31 29.29
CA MET A 1 -1.88 -4.59 28.95
C MET A 1 -1.44 -3.39 28.16
N LEU A 2 -2.02 -3.16 26.97
CA LEU A 2 -1.97 -1.82 26.40
C LEU A 2 -2.72 -0.92 27.39
N GLU A 3 -2.19 0.27 27.68
CA GLU A 3 -2.83 1.25 28.56
C GLU A 3 -4.22 1.63 28.02
N ASP A 4 -5.02 2.35 28.82
CA ASP A 4 -6.34 2.86 28.44
C ASP A 4 -6.22 3.89 27.29
N GLU A 5 -5.89 3.41 26.08
CA GLU A 5 -5.84 4.22 24.88
C GLU A 5 -7.27 4.45 24.37
N GLU A 6 -7.58 5.70 24.00
CA GLU A 6 -8.86 6.03 23.39
C GLU A 6 -9.01 5.29 22.05
N PRO A 7 -10.21 4.76 21.76
CA PRO A 7 -10.40 3.98 20.55
C PRO A 7 -10.45 4.89 19.32
N LEU A 8 -10.14 4.35 18.14
CA LEU A 8 -10.00 5.14 16.90
C LEU A 8 -11.28 5.90 16.52
N ASP A 9 -12.46 5.39 16.85
CA ASP A 9 -13.76 6.06 16.66
C ASP A 9 -13.90 7.36 17.47
N VAL A 10 -13.12 7.52 18.54
CA VAL A 10 -13.01 8.76 19.31
C VAL A 10 -11.89 9.65 18.77
N VAL A 11 -10.71 9.08 18.54
CA VAL A 11 -9.51 9.86 18.18
C VAL A 11 -9.54 10.35 16.72
N PHE A 12 -10.07 9.56 15.79
CA PHE A 12 -10.04 9.90 14.36
C PHE A 12 -10.89 11.12 14.01
N PRO A 13 -12.13 11.29 14.50
CA PRO A 13 -12.88 12.53 14.28
C PRO A 13 -12.18 13.77 14.86
N GLN A 14 -11.56 13.67 16.03
CA GLN A 14 -10.80 14.77 16.63
C GLN A 14 -9.58 15.13 15.77
N PHE A 15 -8.89 14.12 15.22
CA PHE A 15 -7.78 14.33 14.30
C PHE A 15 -8.22 15.02 13.00
N LEU A 16 -9.37 14.64 12.44
CA LEU A 16 -9.93 15.32 11.26
C LEU A 16 -10.32 16.77 11.54
N GLU A 17 -10.91 17.05 12.71
CA GLU A 17 -11.21 18.41 13.15
C GLU A 17 -9.93 19.24 13.31
N TRP A 18 -8.87 18.65 13.84
CA TRP A 18 -7.56 19.29 13.92
C TRP A 18 -6.97 19.61 12.54
N ILE A 19 -7.07 18.67 11.57
CA ILE A 19 -6.68 18.91 10.17
C ILE A 19 -7.45 20.09 9.57
N ARG A 20 -8.77 20.13 9.78
CA ARG A 20 -9.64 21.19 9.26
C ARG A 20 -9.24 22.54 9.83
N THR A 21 -9.11 22.61 11.16
CA THR A 21 -8.77 23.84 11.89
C THR A 21 -7.43 24.40 11.43
N THR A 22 -6.39 23.56 11.40
CA THR A 22 -5.04 24.00 11.00
C THR A 22 -4.98 24.46 9.54
N ARG A 23 -5.65 23.75 8.63
CA ARG A 23 -5.77 24.15 7.22
C ARG A 23 -6.43 25.52 7.08
N GLU A 24 -7.55 25.73 7.77
CA GLU A 24 -8.27 27.01 7.75
C GLU A 24 -7.47 28.16 8.33
N GLU A 25 -6.79 27.95 9.46
CA GLU A 25 -5.94 28.97 10.09
C GLU A 25 -4.81 29.42 9.17
N VAL A 26 -4.12 28.46 8.53
CA VAL A 26 -3.04 28.76 7.58
C VAL A 26 -3.61 29.50 6.38
N SER A 27 -4.70 29.03 5.79
CA SER A 27 -5.35 29.70 4.64
C SER A 27 -5.81 31.12 4.97
N LYS A 28 -6.41 31.35 6.14
CA LYS A 28 -6.81 32.69 6.59
C LYS A 28 -5.60 33.62 6.75
N ARG A 29 -4.47 33.10 7.23
CA ARG A 29 -3.25 33.88 7.49
C ARG A 29 -2.52 34.28 6.21
N THR A 30 -2.46 33.40 5.22
CA THR A 30 -1.65 33.60 4.00
C THR A 30 -2.48 34.14 2.83
N GLY A 31 -3.80 33.92 2.84
CA GLY A 31 -4.70 34.26 1.74
C GLY A 31 -4.77 33.20 0.63
N ASP A 32 -3.95 32.15 0.71
CA ASP A 32 -3.90 31.06 -0.26
C ASP A 32 -4.66 29.82 0.25
N GLN A 33 -5.06 28.93 -0.66
CA GLN A 33 -5.69 27.66 -0.31
C GLN A 33 -4.62 26.60 0.00
N TYR A 34 -4.75 25.94 1.15
CA TYR A 34 -3.87 24.86 1.59
C TYR A 34 -4.63 23.54 1.72
N TYR A 35 -3.88 22.46 1.70
CA TYR A 35 -4.35 21.10 1.98
C TYR A 35 -3.35 20.40 2.88
N THR A 36 -3.82 19.39 3.61
CA THR A 36 -2.97 18.61 4.52
C THR A 36 -2.46 17.38 3.81
N VAL A 37 -1.15 17.13 3.90
CA VAL A 37 -0.51 15.93 3.37
C VAL A 37 -0.10 15.03 4.52
N LEU A 38 -0.71 13.84 4.61
CA LEU A 38 -0.28 12.77 5.50
C LEU A 38 0.89 12.03 4.84
N ALA A 39 2.10 12.33 5.32
CA ALA A 39 3.32 11.69 4.85
C ALA A 39 3.79 10.62 5.84
N SER A 40 4.12 9.44 5.33
CA SER A 40 4.72 8.37 6.13
C SER A 40 5.79 7.65 5.33
N HIS A 41 6.78 7.09 6.02
CA HIS A 41 7.74 6.20 5.40
C HIS A 41 7.06 4.85 5.07
N LYS A 42 7.02 4.46 3.78
CA LYS A 42 6.25 3.31 3.28
C LYS A 42 4.73 3.46 3.37
N ALA A 43 4.22 4.70 3.40
CA ALA A 43 2.81 5.03 3.53
C ALA A 43 1.89 4.17 2.65
N PHE A 44 2.18 4.06 1.34
CA PHE A 44 1.29 3.39 0.38
C PHE A 44 1.26 1.87 0.50
N SER A 45 2.28 1.30 1.14
CA SER A 45 2.43 -0.16 1.29
C SER A 45 2.08 -0.67 2.69
N PHE A 46 2.00 0.22 3.69
CA PHE A 46 1.76 -0.17 5.08
C PHE A 46 0.83 0.78 5.82
N GLY A 47 1.29 1.98 6.19
CA GLY A 47 0.55 2.87 7.10
C GLY A 47 -0.86 3.24 6.63
N ILE A 48 -0.99 3.66 5.36
CA ILE A 48 -2.29 4.02 4.79
C ILE A 48 -3.20 2.79 4.63
N PRO A 49 -2.74 1.65 4.06
CA PRO A 49 -3.54 0.42 4.06
C PRO A 49 -4.03 -0.03 5.43
N VAL A 50 -3.25 0.15 6.50
CA VAL A 50 -3.67 -0.16 7.87
C VAL A 50 -4.77 0.79 8.33
N LEU A 51 -4.56 2.11 8.18
CA LEU A 51 -5.57 3.12 8.52
C LEU A 51 -6.90 2.87 7.81
N LEU A 52 -6.88 2.67 6.49
CA LEU A 52 -8.08 2.44 5.70
C LEU A 52 -8.79 1.14 6.08
N ALA A 53 -8.03 0.08 6.39
CA ALA A 53 -8.62 -1.16 6.87
C ALA A 53 -9.29 -1.00 8.24
N GLU A 54 -8.70 -0.22 9.15
CA GLU A 54 -9.28 0.03 10.48
C GLU A 54 -10.52 0.93 10.42
N ILE A 55 -10.54 1.94 9.54
CA ILE A 55 -11.74 2.74 9.26
C ILE A 55 -12.87 1.84 8.75
N GLU A 56 -12.62 1.00 7.74
CA GLU A 56 -13.64 0.13 7.14
C GLU A 56 -14.19 -0.93 8.11
N ARG A 57 -13.47 -1.26 9.19
CA ARG A 57 -13.93 -2.20 10.21
C ARG A 57 -14.88 -1.59 11.23
N ARG A 58 -14.93 -0.26 11.31
CA ARG A 58 -15.74 0.48 12.29
C ARG A 58 -16.97 1.03 11.60
N GLN A 59 -18.13 0.95 12.25
CA GLN A 59 -19.40 1.36 11.64
C GLN A 59 -19.56 2.88 11.62
N GLU A 60 -18.91 3.54 12.59
CA GLU A 60 -19.02 4.97 12.89
C GLU A 60 -18.10 5.84 12.04
N LEU A 61 -17.15 5.24 11.32
CA LEU A 61 -16.15 5.95 10.53
C LEU A 61 -16.36 5.71 9.03
N GLN A 62 -16.11 6.73 8.21
CA GLN A 62 -16.22 6.61 6.75
C GLN A 62 -14.90 7.03 6.08
N THR A 63 -14.46 6.26 5.10
CA THR A 63 -13.26 6.63 4.32
C THR A 63 -13.48 7.90 3.49
N SER A 64 -14.73 8.26 3.21
CA SER A 64 -15.10 9.53 2.58
C SER A 64 -14.76 10.76 3.42
N ASP A 65 -14.58 10.62 4.74
CA ASP A 65 -14.25 11.75 5.60
C ASP A 65 -12.87 12.33 5.23
N LEU A 66 -11.95 11.48 4.76
CA LEU A 66 -10.65 11.90 4.23
C LEU A 66 -10.79 12.75 2.95
N VAL A 67 -11.81 12.48 2.14
CA VAL A 67 -12.13 13.26 0.92
C VAL A 67 -12.73 14.60 1.31
N THR A 68 -13.70 14.62 2.22
CA THR A 68 -14.33 15.84 2.74
C THR A 68 -13.31 16.79 3.34
N GLU A 69 -12.35 16.26 4.11
CA GLU A 69 -11.28 17.06 4.70
C GLU A 69 -10.15 17.43 3.74
N ASN A 70 -10.27 17.08 2.45
CA ASN A 70 -9.27 17.35 1.40
C ASN A 70 -7.87 16.88 1.81
N VAL A 71 -7.79 15.65 2.34
CA VAL A 71 -6.54 15.05 2.80
C VAL A 71 -5.79 14.42 1.63
N PHE A 72 -4.49 14.69 1.58
CA PHE A 72 -3.57 14.12 0.61
C PHE A 72 -2.62 13.14 1.29
N PHE A 73 -1.99 12.28 0.49
CA PHE A 73 -1.10 11.23 0.98
C PHE A 73 0.22 11.23 0.25
N SER A 74 1.32 11.03 0.98
CA SER A 74 2.65 10.89 0.38
C SER A 74 3.48 9.78 1.02
N ASP A 75 4.35 9.15 0.23
CA ASP A 75 5.22 8.06 0.66
C ASP A 75 6.69 8.46 0.52
N THR A 76 7.31 8.76 1.65
CA THR A 76 8.71 9.22 1.68
C THR A 76 9.69 8.11 1.28
N PHE A 77 9.34 6.84 1.49
CA PHE A 77 10.22 5.73 1.11
C PHE A 77 10.27 5.56 -0.40
N GLN A 78 9.11 5.57 -1.05
CA GLN A 78 9.04 5.46 -2.51
C GLN A 78 9.75 6.66 -3.16
N TYR A 79 9.44 7.87 -2.70
CA TYR A 79 10.00 9.08 -3.26
C TYR A 79 11.53 9.15 -3.14
N LEU A 80 12.09 8.91 -1.94
CA LEU A 80 13.54 8.96 -1.75
C LEU A 80 14.29 7.91 -2.57
N ARG A 81 13.66 6.76 -2.87
CA ARG A 81 14.26 5.73 -3.74
C ARG A 81 14.33 6.14 -5.20
N GLU A 82 13.40 6.98 -5.64
CA GLU A 82 13.27 7.41 -7.03
C GLU A 82 14.07 8.70 -7.29
N VAL A 83 14.15 9.59 -6.30
CA VAL A 83 14.97 10.80 -6.36
C VAL A 83 16.45 10.47 -6.34
N LYS A 84 17.14 10.92 -7.39
CA LYS A 84 18.60 10.91 -7.51
C LYS A 84 19.19 12.30 -7.28
N ASP A 85 18.86 12.89 -6.13
CA ASP A 85 19.47 14.14 -5.71
C ASP A 85 20.88 13.89 -5.13
N ASP A 86 21.70 14.94 -5.04
CA ASP A 86 23.04 14.86 -4.45
C ASP A 86 23.04 14.26 -3.05
N ALA A 87 21.99 14.52 -2.26
CA ALA A 87 21.84 13.95 -0.92
C ALA A 87 21.56 12.44 -0.93
N THR A 88 20.83 11.92 -1.93
CA THR A 88 20.32 10.53 -1.92
C THR A 88 21.04 9.61 -2.90
N LYS A 89 21.82 10.12 -3.86
CA LYS A 89 22.44 9.34 -4.95
C LYS A 89 23.31 8.17 -4.49
N ASN A 90 23.93 8.28 -3.32
CA ASN A 90 24.82 7.26 -2.76
C ASN A 90 24.15 6.38 -1.69
N VAL A 91 22.87 6.60 -1.41
CA VAL A 91 22.12 5.83 -0.42
C VAL A 91 21.78 4.45 -0.99
N LYS A 92 22.28 3.40 -0.32
CA LYS A 92 22.02 2.01 -0.72
C LYS A 92 20.81 1.39 -0.02
N LYS A 93 20.46 1.90 1.17
CA LYS A 93 19.38 1.38 2.01
C LYS A 93 18.48 2.53 2.45
N PHE A 94 17.23 2.48 2.00
CA PHE A 94 16.25 3.53 2.22
C PHE A 94 15.32 3.29 3.41
N ALA A 95 15.53 2.25 4.23
CA ALA A 95 14.72 2.09 5.43
C ALA A 95 14.98 3.24 6.42
N LEU A 96 13.93 3.72 7.09
CA LEU A 96 13.93 4.89 7.98
C LEU A 96 15.17 4.94 8.89
N GLY A 97 15.42 3.87 9.66
CA GLY A 97 16.57 3.83 10.57
C GLY A 97 17.93 3.96 9.90
N ASN A 98 18.10 3.43 8.68
CA ASN A 98 19.36 3.63 7.93
C ASN A 98 19.51 5.08 7.48
N LEU A 99 18.42 5.70 7.02
CA LEU A 99 18.43 7.11 6.61
C LEU A 99 18.70 8.01 7.82
N TYR A 100 17.96 7.81 8.91
CA TYR A 100 18.13 8.55 10.15
C TYR A 100 19.60 8.49 10.61
N THR A 101 20.15 7.30 10.85
CA THR A 101 21.55 7.17 11.29
C THR A 101 22.55 7.73 10.27
N LEU A 102 22.28 7.64 8.97
CA LEU A 102 23.16 8.18 7.94
C LEU A 102 23.24 9.72 8.00
N PHE A 103 22.09 10.40 8.10
CA PHE A 103 22.00 11.86 8.02
C PHE A 103 22.18 12.55 9.38
N THR A 104 21.61 12.00 10.46
CA THR A 104 21.68 12.62 11.80
C THR A 104 22.90 12.16 12.60
N LYS A 105 23.56 11.06 12.18
CA LYS A 105 24.62 10.37 12.93
C LYS A 105 24.20 9.86 14.31
N LYS A 106 22.90 9.76 14.57
CA LYS A 106 22.33 9.26 15.83
C LYS A 106 21.81 7.82 15.68
N PRO A 107 21.76 7.06 16.79
CA PRO A 107 21.08 5.77 16.80
C PRO A 107 19.57 5.96 16.64
N TYR A 108 18.94 5.10 15.83
CA TYR A 108 17.49 5.11 15.62
C TYR A 108 16.76 4.24 16.66
N GLN A 109 15.64 4.74 17.20
CA GLN A 109 14.87 4.09 18.28
C GLN A 109 13.47 3.64 17.81
N GLY A 110 13.39 2.93 16.67
CA GLY A 110 12.13 2.58 15.99
C GLY A 110 11.26 1.49 16.62
N GLU A 111 11.01 1.57 17.92
CA GLU A 111 10.16 0.62 18.66
C GLU A 111 8.71 1.13 18.85
N ARG A 112 8.48 2.43 18.59
CA ARG A 112 7.17 3.09 18.75
C ARG A 112 6.87 3.98 17.55
N ALA A 113 5.59 4.06 17.18
CA ALA A 113 5.15 4.89 16.05
C ALA A 113 5.52 6.38 16.24
N LEU A 114 5.46 6.89 17.48
CA LEU A 114 5.87 8.26 17.78
C LEU A 114 7.36 8.50 17.48
N HIS A 115 8.24 7.57 17.86
CA HIS A 115 9.67 7.69 17.56
C HIS A 115 9.95 7.66 16.04
N ASP A 116 9.13 6.96 15.26
CA ASP A 116 9.23 6.98 13.80
C ASP A 116 8.85 8.35 13.22
N VAL A 117 7.82 9.00 13.78
CA VAL A 117 7.40 10.35 13.40
C VAL A 117 8.48 11.36 13.77
N GLU A 118 8.99 11.33 15.00
CA GLU A 118 10.06 12.21 15.48
C GLU A 118 11.34 12.02 14.64
N ALA A 119 11.70 10.78 14.32
CA ALA A 119 12.83 10.48 13.46
C ALA A 119 12.63 11.02 12.04
N MET A 120 11.40 10.95 11.50
CA MET A 120 11.08 11.56 10.20
C MET A 120 11.18 13.08 10.25
N GLU A 121 10.63 13.72 11.27
CA GLU A 121 10.70 15.17 11.45
C GLU A 121 12.16 15.65 11.51
N GLU A 122 13.00 15.01 12.34
CA GLU A 122 14.42 15.36 12.44
C GLU A 122 15.17 15.09 11.13
N LEU A 123 14.90 13.96 10.47
CA LEU A 123 15.52 13.60 9.19
C LEU A 123 15.24 14.65 8.11
N PHE A 124 13.99 15.08 7.98
CA PHE A 124 13.59 16.07 6.96
C PHE A 124 13.81 17.52 7.39
N SER A 125 14.07 17.78 8.67
CA SER A 125 14.62 19.06 9.13
C SER A 125 16.10 19.23 8.75
N HIS A 126 16.80 18.14 8.39
CA HIS A 126 18.17 18.21 7.91
C HIS A 126 18.24 18.97 6.57
N ARG A 127 19.12 19.98 6.48
CA ARG A 127 19.19 20.91 5.34
C ARG A 127 19.28 20.24 3.97
N SER A 128 19.95 19.08 3.88
CA SER A 128 20.10 18.32 2.64
C SER A 128 18.82 17.62 2.17
N LEU A 129 17.81 17.46 3.03
CA LEU A 129 16.56 16.77 2.72
C LEU A 129 15.33 17.68 2.83
N ALA A 130 15.44 18.86 3.45
CA ALA A 130 14.33 19.78 3.65
C ALA A 130 13.59 20.15 2.35
N GLY A 131 14.32 20.43 1.26
CA GLY A 131 13.72 20.78 -0.04
C GLY A 131 13.02 19.59 -0.74
N LEU A 132 13.28 18.37 -0.29
CA LEU A 132 12.65 17.18 -0.85
C LEU A 132 11.19 17.06 -0.43
N LEU A 133 10.82 17.52 0.78
CA LEU A 133 9.43 17.45 1.25
C LEU A 133 8.46 18.21 0.33
N SER A 134 8.85 19.43 -0.08
CA SER A 134 8.01 20.28 -0.95
C SER A 134 7.83 19.75 -2.38
N SER A 135 8.67 18.81 -2.81
CA SER A 135 8.64 18.24 -4.15
C SER A 135 8.18 16.79 -4.18
N MET A 136 7.72 16.25 -3.04
CA MET A 136 7.16 14.92 -3.00
C MET A 136 5.81 14.88 -3.73
N PRO A 137 5.59 13.92 -4.63
CA PRO A 137 4.28 13.70 -5.20
C PRO A 137 3.32 13.31 -4.08
N SER A 138 2.12 13.87 -4.15
CA SER A 138 1.00 13.52 -3.29
C SER A 138 -0.10 12.87 -4.13
N ARG A 139 -0.89 12.01 -3.49
CA ARG A 139 -2.16 11.52 -4.04
C ARG A 139 -3.30 12.20 -3.32
N THR A 140 -4.38 12.50 -4.04
CA THR A 140 -5.64 12.88 -3.40
C THR A 140 -6.21 11.70 -2.60
N ALA A 141 -7.16 11.97 -1.71
CA ALA A 141 -7.88 10.91 -1.01
C ALA A 141 -8.60 9.98 -2.00
N GLU A 142 -9.25 10.50 -3.04
CA GLU A 142 -9.96 9.72 -4.05
C GLU A 142 -9.02 8.77 -4.81
N GLU A 143 -7.87 9.27 -5.26
CA GLU A 143 -6.86 8.45 -5.93
C GLU A 143 -6.36 7.33 -5.01
N GLN A 144 -6.14 7.65 -3.74
CA GLN A 144 -5.67 6.68 -2.77
C GLN A 144 -6.73 5.63 -2.41
N LEU A 145 -8.01 6.01 -2.35
CA LEU A 145 -9.13 5.07 -2.16
C LEU A 145 -9.32 4.15 -3.36
N GLN A 146 -9.14 4.66 -4.59
CA GLN A 146 -9.11 3.83 -5.79
C GLN A 146 -7.97 2.80 -5.72
N LYS A 147 -6.77 3.24 -5.35
CA LYS A 147 -5.61 2.34 -5.17
C LYS A 147 -5.85 1.32 -4.07
N TRP A 148 -6.52 1.70 -2.99
CA TRP A 148 -6.90 0.78 -1.93
C TRP A 148 -7.90 -0.28 -2.40
N ALA A 149 -8.93 0.10 -3.16
CA ALA A 149 -9.86 -0.85 -3.77
C ALA A 149 -9.14 -1.86 -4.70
N GLU A 150 -8.24 -1.39 -5.56
CA GLU A 150 -7.38 -2.25 -6.39
C GLU A 150 -6.54 -3.22 -5.54
N GLN A 151 -5.96 -2.74 -4.43
CA GLN A 151 -5.18 -3.59 -3.51
C GLN A 151 -6.05 -4.64 -2.84
N LYS A 152 -7.26 -4.29 -2.37
CA LYS A 152 -8.22 -5.23 -1.79
C LYS A 152 -8.62 -6.31 -2.78
N GLN A 153 -8.95 -5.93 -4.02
CA GLN A 153 -9.29 -6.88 -5.07
C GLN A 153 -8.13 -7.86 -5.34
N LYS A 154 -6.90 -7.35 -5.45
CA LYS A 154 -5.71 -8.21 -5.62
C LYS A 154 -5.51 -9.16 -4.43
N ARG A 155 -5.73 -8.71 -3.20
CA ARG A 155 -5.65 -9.57 -2.00
C ARG A 155 -6.75 -10.64 -2.01
N ALA A 156 -7.97 -10.28 -2.37
CA ALA A 156 -9.08 -11.23 -2.50
C ALA A 156 -8.79 -12.31 -3.56
N ILE A 157 -8.31 -11.91 -4.74
CA ILE A 157 -7.89 -12.85 -5.80
C ILE A 157 -6.79 -13.80 -5.30
N LYS A 158 -5.77 -13.27 -4.60
CA LYS A 158 -4.70 -14.11 -4.04
C LYS A 158 -5.22 -15.08 -2.99
N ALA A 159 -6.13 -14.65 -2.12
CA ALA A 159 -6.76 -15.49 -1.12
C ALA A 159 -7.60 -16.60 -1.78
N GLU A 160 -8.41 -16.25 -2.78
CA GLU A 160 -9.20 -17.20 -3.55
C GLU A 160 -8.33 -18.25 -4.25
N LEU A 161 -7.25 -17.80 -4.92
CA LEU A 161 -6.28 -18.70 -5.57
C LEU A 161 -5.60 -19.61 -4.54
N ASN A 162 -5.15 -19.06 -3.41
CA ASN A 162 -4.56 -19.86 -2.35
C ASN A 162 -5.53 -20.92 -1.81
N ASN A 163 -6.80 -20.55 -1.60
CA ASN A 163 -7.82 -21.44 -1.02
C ASN A 163 -8.32 -22.52 -1.99
N ASN A 164 -8.38 -22.22 -3.29
CA ASN A 164 -8.90 -23.18 -4.28
C ASN A 164 -7.81 -24.00 -4.98
N LEU A 165 -6.55 -23.56 -4.93
CA LEU A 165 -5.42 -24.30 -5.47
C LEU A 165 -4.62 -25.03 -4.37
N VAL A 166 -5.19 -25.15 -3.17
CA VAL A 166 -4.65 -25.99 -2.08
C VAL A 166 -4.46 -27.41 -2.62
N GLY A 167 -3.29 -27.99 -2.34
CA GLY A 167 -2.94 -29.35 -2.78
C GLY A 167 -2.23 -29.43 -4.14
N LEU A 168 -2.14 -28.33 -4.91
CA LEU A 168 -1.42 -28.29 -6.19
C LEU A 168 0.07 -27.91 -6.05
N ASP A 169 0.59 -27.77 -4.83
CA ASP A 169 1.95 -27.33 -4.53
C ASP A 169 2.34 -26.01 -5.26
N ILE A 170 1.38 -25.10 -5.43
CA ILE A 170 1.63 -23.82 -6.11
C ILE A 170 2.25 -22.85 -5.10
N LYS A 171 3.46 -22.36 -5.43
CA LYS A 171 4.23 -21.47 -4.55
C LYS A 171 3.65 -20.05 -4.56
N LYS A 172 3.89 -19.28 -3.49
CA LYS A 172 3.43 -17.88 -3.35
C LYS A 172 3.71 -17.00 -4.59
N HIS A 173 4.93 -17.00 -5.11
CA HIS A 173 5.27 -16.20 -6.30
C HIS A 173 4.50 -16.61 -7.58
N GLN A 174 4.03 -17.86 -7.65
CA GLN A 174 3.21 -18.34 -8.76
C GLN A 174 1.77 -17.84 -8.61
N ILE A 175 1.24 -17.84 -7.38
CA ILE A 175 -0.05 -17.22 -7.05
C ILE A 175 -0.01 -15.71 -7.35
N ASP A 176 1.06 -15.04 -6.93
CA ASP A 176 1.29 -13.62 -7.22
C ASP A 176 1.27 -13.37 -8.73
N ARG A 177 1.96 -14.21 -9.51
CA ARG A 177 1.98 -14.13 -10.97
C ARG A 177 0.60 -14.36 -11.60
N LEU A 178 -0.18 -15.31 -11.10
CA LEU A 178 -1.55 -15.55 -11.60
C LEU A 178 -2.46 -14.35 -11.31
N ALA A 179 -2.34 -13.75 -10.12
CA ALA A 179 -3.09 -12.54 -9.77
C ALA A 179 -2.69 -11.33 -10.64
N GLU A 180 -1.40 -11.17 -10.97
CA GLU A 180 -0.92 -10.12 -11.89
C GLU A 180 -1.49 -10.27 -13.31
N LEU A 181 -1.70 -11.51 -13.77
CA LEU A 181 -2.24 -11.82 -15.09
C LEU A 181 -3.78 -11.80 -15.13
N ASP A 182 -4.43 -11.37 -14.03
CA ASP A 182 -5.88 -11.43 -13.86
C ASP A 182 -6.43 -12.85 -14.13
N LEU A 183 -5.73 -13.89 -13.64
CA LEU A 183 -6.10 -15.31 -13.76
C LEU A 183 -6.55 -15.85 -12.40
N PHE A 184 -7.73 -15.41 -11.94
CA PHE A 184 -8.38 -15.91 -10.74
C PHE A 184 -9.08 -17.27 -10.97
N TYR A 185 -9.47 -17.95 -9.88
CA TYR A 185 -9.88 -19.36 -9.94
C TYR A 185 -11.08 -19.63 -10.87
N PRO A 186 -12.21 -18.90 -10.79
CA PRO A 186 -13.31 -19.01 -11.75
C PRO A 186 -12.88 -18.84 -13.21
N LYS A 187 -11.96 -17.90 -13.48
CA LYS A 187 -11.45 -17.67 -14.85
C LYS A 187 -10.59 -18.84 -15.32
N LEU A 188 -9.76 -19.41 -14.45
CA LEU A 188 -8.99 -20.61 -14.75
C LEU A 188 -9.90 -21.81 -15.04
N CYS A 189 -10.96 -22.00 -14.24
CA CYS A 189 -11.97 -23.04 -14.49
C CYS A 189 -12.68 -22.82 -15.82
N LYS A 190 -13.12 -21.59 -16.11
CA LYS A 190 -13.77 -21.23 -17.38
C LYS A 190 -12.85 -21.39 -18.60
N ILE A 191 -11.55 -21.20 -18.43
CA ILE A 191 -10.58 -21.51 -19.50
C ILE A 191 -10.46 -23.02 -19.64
N ARG A 192 -10.36 -23.77 -18.54
CA ARG A 192 -10.23 -25.24 -18.54
C ARG A 192 -11.43 -25.91 -19.21
N THR A 193 -12.65 -25.47 -18.94
CA THR A 193 -13.87 -26.05 -19.54
C THR A 193 -13.96 -25.89 -21.05
N LYS A 194 -13.19 -24.98 -21.67
CA LYS A 194 -13.15 -24.80 -23.12
C LYS A 194 -12.32 -25.85 -23.86
N PHE A 195 -11.48 -26.61 -23.16
CA PHE A 195 -10.52 -27.51 -23.78
C PHE A 195 -10.67 -28.93 -23.23
N THR A 196 -10.83 -29.89 -24.13
CA THR A 196 -10.98 -31.32 -23.80
C THR A 196 -9.64 -32.00 -23.53
N ASN A 197 -8.52 -31.42 -23.96
CA ASN A 197 -7.17 -31.94 -23.71
C ASN A 197 -6.29 -30.93 -22.95
N ASP A 198 -5.28 -31.47 -22.26
CA ASP A 198 -4.37 -30.69 -21.42
C ASP A 198 -3.40 -29.81 -22.24
N GLU A 199 -3.03 -30.23 -23.45
CA GLU A 199 -2.05 -29.50 -24.27
C GLU A 199 -2.60 -28.15 -24.76
N GLU A 200 -3.85 -28.12 -25.19
CA GLU A 200 -4.54 -26.89 -25.60
C GLU A 200 -4.73 -25.93 -24.43
N PHE A 201 -5.13 -26.45 -23.27
CA PHE A 201 -5.23 -25.65 -22.04
C PHE A 201 -3.88 -25.03 -21.67
N GLN A 202 -2.79 -25.79 -21.73
CA GLN A 202 -1.44 -25.27 -21.47
C GLN A 202 -1.00 -24.25 -22.53
N LYS A 203 -1.37 -24.43 -23.80
CA LYS A 203 -1.08 -23.48 -24.88
C LYS A 203 -1.77 -22.13 -24.64
N GLU A 204 -3.05 -22.15 -24.25
CA GLU A 204 -3.82 -20.95 -23.89
C GLU A 204 -3.19 -20.23 -22.68
N LEU A 205 -2.83 -20.97 -21.62
CA LEU A 205 -2.17 -20.38 -20.45
C LEU A 205 -0.83 -19.71 -20.83
N ARG A 206 -0.07 -20.31 -21.75
CA ARG A 206 1.18 -19.73 -22.26
C ARG A 206 0.92 -18.43 -23.03
N GLN A 207 -0.12 -18.37 -23.87
CA GLN A 207 -0.51 -17.15 -24.60
C GLN A 207 -0.93 -16.03 -23.65
N ARG A 208 -1.53 -16.38 -22.50
CA ARG A 208 -1.90 -15.45 -21.42
C ARG A 208 -0.74 -15.06 -20.50
N GLY A 209 0.49 -15.48 -20.79
CA GLY A 209 1.69 -15.06 -20.04
C GLY A 209 2.13 -16.00 -18.91
N VAL A 210 1.54 -17.18 -18.77
CA VAL A 210 1.97 -18.21 -17.81
C VAL A 210 3.08 -19.04 -18.44
N HIS A 211 4.31 -18.55 -18.42
CA HIS A 211 5.44 -19.17 -19.14
C HIS A 211 6.09 -20.37 -18.42
N SER A 212 5.87 -20.54 -17.12
CA SER A 212 6.40 -21.69 -16.37
C SER A 212 5.70 -22.99 -16.76
N LYS A 213 6.44 -23.93 -17.36
CA LYS A 213 5.91 -25.26 -17.72
C LYS A 213 5.36 -25.99 -16.50
N LYS A 214 6.13 -26.03 -15.40
CA LYS A 214 5.73 -26.66 -14.13
C LYS A 214 4.44 -26.07 -13.57
N LEU A 215 4.25 -24.76 -13.67
CA LEU A 215 3.02 -24.11 -13.22
C LEU A 215 1.83 -24.53 -14.09
N ARG A 216 1.99 -24.50 -15.42
CA ARG A 216 0.93 -24.93 -16.35
C ARG A 216 0.54 -26.39 -16.13
N GLU A 217 1.50 -27.30 -15.96
CA GLU A 217 1.26 -28.72 -15.64
C GLU A 217 0.51 -28.89 -14.31
N LYS A 218 0.81 -28.09 -13.29
CA LYS A 218 0.06 -28.11 -12.01
C LYS A 218 -1.38 -27.65 -12.19
N LEU A 219 -1.61 -26.62 -13.02
CA LEU A 219 -2.94 -26.06 -13.25
C LEU A 219 -3.86 -27.00 -14.07
N THR A 220 -3.33 -27.98 -14.81
CA THR A 220 -4.20 -28.96 -15.51
C THR A 220 -5.00 -29.83 -14.53
N ARG A 221 -4.52 -29.95 -13.29
CA ARG A 221 -5.12 -30.71 -12.19
C ARG A 221 -6.17 -29.92 -11.40
N ILE A 222 -6.54 -28.72 -11.85
CA ILE A 222 -7.62 -27.96 -11.22
C ILE A 222 -8.90 -28.81 -11.27
N GLN A 223 -9.49 -29.03 -10.09
CA GLN A 223 -10.79 -29.68 -10.00
C GLN A 223 -11.86 -28.69 -10.43
N LEU A 224 -12.59 -29.02 -11.49
CA LEU A 224 -13.82 -28.32 -11.81
C LEU A 224 -14.81 -28.64 -10.69
N LYS A 225 -14.96 -27.72 -9.73
CA LYS A 225 -16.06 -27.81 -8.76
C LYS A 225 -17.34 -27.70 -9.58
N GLY A 226 -18.14 -28.77 -9.55
CA GLY A 226 -19.41 -28.83 -10.27
C GLY A 226 -20.29 -27.64 -9.92
N GLU A 227 -20.97 -27.13 -10.94
CA GLU A 227 -22.07 -26.16 -10.83
C GLU A 227 -23.15 -26.63 -9.85
#